data_AF-A0A7S2VZF8-F1
#
_entry.id   AF-A0A7S2VZF8-F1
#
_cell.length_a   1.000
_cell.length_b   1.000
_cell.length_c   1.000
_cell.angle_alpha   90.00
_cell.angle_beta   90.00
_cell.angle_gamma   90.00
#
_symmetry.space_group_name_H-M   'P 1'
#
loop_
_entity.id
_entity.type
_entity.pdbx_description
1 polymer ?
#
loop_
_entity_poly.entity_id
_entity_poly.type
_entity_poly.pdbx_seq_one_letter_code
_entity_poly.pdbx_strand_id
1 'polypeptide(L)'
;MATSKNNPSAMSFVQGVANTWMPSWLPIVNARNSLPYTEQQREWQLLRRGRYLEFNLLYDRGVKFGLANANPRVEGVMVSAPPLIAWEYNHVVEDGSDEQKLMEILKKPISWIE
;
A
#
# COMPACT_ATOMS: atom_id res chain seq x y z
N MET A 1 22.78 -16.28 37.83
CA MET A 1 23.10 -15.61 36.54
C MET A 1 22.23 -16.23 35.45
N ALA A 2 21.04 -15.68 35.22
CA ALA A 2 20.20 -16.09 34.10
C ALA A 2 20.47 -15.11 32.95
N THR A 3 21.10 -15.59 31.90
CA THR A 3 21.41 -14.81 30.69
C THR A 3 20.11 -14.46 29.98
N SER A 4 19.81 -13.16 29.95
CA SER A 4 18.70 -12.61 29.17
C SER A 4 18.95 -12.80 27.67
N LYS A 5 18.15 -13.69 27.07
CA LYS A 5 17.49 -13.59 25.75
C LYS A 5 18.38 -13.31 24.52
N ASN A 6 18.47 -14.32 23.65
CA ASN A 6 18.84 -14.22 22.24
C ASN A 6 17.89 -13.26 21.48
N ASN A 7 18.11 -11.95 21.59
CA ASN A 7 17.47 -11.01 20.68
C ASN A 7 18.21 -11.07 19.32
N PRO A 8 17.49 -11.25 18.19
CA PRO A 8 18.11 -11.09 16.89
C PRO A 8 18.74 -9.70 16.79
N SER A 9 19.91 -9.61 16.16
CA SER A 9 20.50 -8.31 15.84
C SER A 9 19.56 -7.54 14.93
N ALA A 10 19.63 -6.20 14.93
CA ALA A 10 18.84 -5.39 14.00
C ALA A 10 19.01 -5.85 12.55
N MET A 11 20.21 -6.32 12.19
CA MET A 11 20.50 -6.86 10.86
C MET A 11 19.73 -8.16 10.59
N SER A 12 19.75 -9.12 11.52
CA SER A 12 19.04 -10.39 11.30
C SER A 12 17.52 -10.20 11.30
N PHE A 13 17.00 -9.22 12.06
CA PHE A 13 15.59 -8.82 11.98
C PHE A 13 15.24 -8.23 10.60
N VAL A 14 16.02 -7.26 10.09
CA VAL A 14 15.78 -6.66 8.77
C VAL A 14 15.86 -7.69 7.64
N GLN A 15 16.86 -8.59 7.69
CA GLN A 15 16.96 -9.70 6.74
C GLN A 15 15.75 -10.62 6.82
N GLY A 16 15.29 -10.95 8.04
CA GLY A 16 14.07 -11.72 8.25
C GLY A 16 12.87 -11.10 7.56
N VAL A 17 12.60 -9.81 7.81
CA VAL A 17 11.48 -9.09 7.18
C VAL A 17 11.61 -9.09 5.65
N ALA A 18 12.78 -8.75 5.10
CA ALA A 18 13.01 -8.72 3.66
C ALA A 18 12.76 -10.09 3.00
N ASN A 19 13.22 -11.16 3.65
CA ASN A 19 13.04 -12.53 3.17
C ASN A 19 11.57 -12.99 3.19
N THR A 20 10.72 -12.40 4.04
CA THR A 20 9.28 -12.73 4.07
C THR A 20 8.44 -12.03 3.01
N TRP A 21 8.89 -10.89 2.47
CA TRP A 21 8.07 -10.05 1.61
C TRP A 21 7.59 -10.76 0.33
N MET A 22 8.51 -11.34 -0.45
CA MET A 22 8.14 -12.01 -1.70
C MET A 22 7.28 -13.27 -1.49
N PRO A 23 7.61 -14.18 -0.54
CA PRO A 23 6.76 -15.32 -0.21
C PRO A 23 5.34 -14.93 0.24
N SER A 24 5.17 -13.80 0.93
CA SER A 24 3.84 -13.33 1.35
C SER A 24 3.04 -12.69 0.21
N TRP A 25 3.69 -11.95 -0.69
CA TRP A 25 3.00 -11.16 -1.72
C TRP A 25 2.78 -11.92 -3.04
N LEU A 26 3.78 -12.67 -3.51
CA LEU A 26 3.73 -13.33 -4.82
C LEU A 26 2.57 -14.31 -4.98
N PRO A 27 2.20 -15.12 -3.96
CA PRO A 27 1.03 -16.01 -4.08
C PRO A 27 -0.27 -15.26 -4.33
N ILE A 28 -0.45 -14.07 -3.72
CA ILE A 28 -1.65 -13.24 -3.91
C ILE A 28 -1.73 -12.75 -5.36
N VAL A 29 -0.60 -12.33 -5.92
CA VAL A 29 -0.53 -11.88 -7.32
C VAL A 29 -0.81 -13.02 -8.28
N ASN A 30 -0.16 -14.17 -8.10
CA ASN A 30 -0.37 -15.34 -8.97
C ASN A 30 -1.81 -15.83 -8.94
N ALA A 31 -2.48 -15.76 -7.79
CA ALA A 31 -3.87 -16.15 -7.67
C ALA A 31 -4.86 -15.17 -8.31
N ARG A 32 -4.49 -13.89 -8.48
CA ARG A 32 -5.42 -12.82 -8.85
C ARG A 32 -5.12 -12.13 -10.19
N ASN A 33 -3.92 -12.30 -10.75
CA ASN A 33 -3.47 -11.55 -11.93
C ASN A 33 -4.31 -11.80 -13.20
N SER A 34 -4.95 -12.96 -13.29
CA SER A 34 -5.72 -13.42 -14.47
C SER A 34 -7.23 -13.35 -14.24
N LEU A 35 -7.67 -12.85 -13.08
CA LEU A 35 -9.09 -12.71 -12.81
C LEU A 35 -9.68 -11.64 -13.74
N PRO A 36 -10.81 -11.94 -14.42
CA PRO A 36 -11.52 -10.93 -15.17
C PRO A 36 -12.01 -9.84 -14.22
N TYR A 37 -12.07 -8.60 -14.71
CA TYR A 37 -12.61 -7.47 -13.98
C TYR A 37 -13.55 -6.68 -14.88
N THR A 38 -14.51 -5.99 -14.28
CA THR A 38 -15.41 -5.09 -14.98
C THR A 38 -14.81 -3.69 -15.11
N GLU A 39 -15.36 -2.87 -15.99
CA GLU A 39 -14.94 -1.46 -16.11
C GLU A 39 -15.12 -0.70 -14.78
N GLN A 40 -16.21 -0.96 -14.05
CA GLN A 40 -16.47 -0.35 -12.75
C GLN A 40 -15.39 -0.72 -11.71
N GLN A 41 -14.94 -1.97 -11.70
CA GLN A 41 -13.84 -2.40 -10.82
C GLN A 41 -12.52 -1.73 -11.20
N ARG A 42 -12.29 -1.49 -12.50
CA ARG A 42 -11.13 -0.75 -12.98
C ARG A 42 -11.19 0.73 -12.57
N GLU A 43 -12.34 1.37 -12.70
CA GLU A 43 -12.56 2.74 -12.24
C GLU A 43 -12.34 2.86 -10.73
N TRP A 44 -12.90 1.95 -9.95
CA TRP A 44 -12.66 1.87 -8.52
C TRP A 44 -11.17 1.73 -8.18
N GLN A 45 -10.45 0.86 -8.90
CA GLN A 45 -8.99 0.73 -8.72
C GLN A 45 -8.25 2.04 -8.98
N LEU A 46 -8.65 2.83 -9.99
CA LEU A 46 -8.04 4.13 -10.29
C LEU A 46 -8.32 5.15 -9.18
N LEU A 47 -9.53 5.17 -8.61
CA LEU A 47 -9.86 5.99 -7.44
C LEU A 47 -9.02 5.60 -6.22
N ARG A 48 -8.84 4.30 -5.98
CA ARG A 48 -7.96 3.80 -4.90
C ARG A 48 -6.50 4.20 -5.10
N ARG A 49 -6.01 4.18 -6.34
CA ARG A 49 -4.66 4.66 -6.68
C ARG A 49 -4.52 6.18 -6.51
N GLY A 50 -5.56 6.95 -6.76
CA GLY A 50 -5.61 8.38 -6.41
C GLY A 50 -5.37 8.62 -4.92
N ARG A 51 -6.05 7.86 -4.05
CA ARG A 51 -5.82 7.91 -2.58
C ARG A 51 -4.41 7.51 -2.17
N TYR A 52 -3.80 6.56 -2.87
CA TYR A 52 -2.40 6.18 -2.63
C TYR A 52 -1.45 7.35 -2.95
N LEU A 53 -1.66 8.05 -4.07
CA LEU A 53 -0.86 9.22 -4.41
C LEU A 53 -1.10 10.40 -3.44
N GLU A 54 -2.34 10.62 -2.99
CA GLU A 54 -2.64 11.61 -1.95
C GLU A 54 -1.83 11.32 -0.68
N PHE A 55 -1.76 10.05 -0.26
CA PHE A 55 -0.96 9.69 0.90
C PHE A 55 0.52 10.02 0.69
N ASN A 56 1.08 9.65 -0.45
CA ASN A 56 2.48 9.92 -0.77
C ASN A 56 2.80 11.42 -0.77
N LEU A 57 1.92 12.25 -1.33
CA LEU A 57 2.17 13.69 -1.44
C LEU A 57 1.90 14.45 -0.14
N LEU A 58 0.93 14.02 0.67
CA LEU A 58 0.49 14.76 1.86
C LEU A 58 1.14 14.26 3.16
N TYR A 59 1.37 12.94 3.27
CA TYR A 59 1.70 12.32 4.55
C TYR A 59 3.02 11.52 4.54
N ASP A 60 3.47 11.00 3.40
CA ASP A 60 4.72 10.24 3.34
C ASP A 60 5.93 11.17 3.57
N ARG A 61 6.60 10.95 4.71
CA ARG A 61 7.80 11.70 5.11
C ARG A 61 8.95 11.50 4.13
N GLY A 62 9.09 10.33 3.52
CA GLY A 62 10.16 10.02 2.57
C GLY A 62 10.00 10.80 1.27
N VAL A 63 8.79 10.84 0.73
CA VAL A 63 8.46 11.65 -0.46
C VAL A 63 8.62 13.14 -0.15
N LYS A 64 8.05 13.62 0.96
CA LYS A 64 8.17 15.03 1.38
C LYS A 64 9.63 15.46 1.54
N PHE A 65 10.45 14.66 2.21
CA PHE A 65 11.87 14.91 2.35
C PHE A 65 12.61 14.89 1.01
N GLY A 66 12.35 13.86 0.19
CA GLY A 66 12.96 13.68 -1.12
C GLY A 66 12.74 14.87 -2.06
N LEU A 67 11.52 15.42 -2.06
CA LEU A 67 11.13 16.57 -2.88
C LEU A 67 11.64 17.91 -2.32
N ALA A 68 11.82 18.04 -1.01
CA ALA A 68 12.28 19.27 -0.36
C ALA A 68 13.81 19.50 -0.45
N ASN A 69 14.58 18.52 -0.94
CA ASN A 69 16.02 18.64 -1.11
C ASN A 69 16.39 19.74 -2.13
N ALA A 70 17.57 20.35 -1.97
CA ALA A 70 18.03 21.43 -2.85
C ALA A 70 18.16 21.03 -4.34
N ASN A 71 18.43 19.75 -4.60
CA ASN A 71 18.42 19.18 -5.95
C ASN A 71 17.75 17.80 -5.93
N PRO A 72 16.40 17.75 -5.96
CA PRO A 72 15.68 16.50 -5.80
C PRO A 72 15.78 15.65 -7.07
N ARG A 73 16.07 14.35 -6.92
CA ARG A 73 15.93 13.39 -8.03
C ARG A 73 14.45 12.99 -8.15
N VAL A 74 13.65 13.87 -8.74
CA VAL A 74 12.17 13.76 -8.78
C VAL A 74 11.71 12.41 -9.32
N GLU A 75 12.26 11.92 -10.41
CA GLU A 75 11.89 10.61 -10.98
C GLU A 75 12.14 9.44 -10.02
N GLY A 76 13.19 9.53 -9.20
CA GLY A 76 13.49 8.52 -8.18
C GLY A 76 12.52 8.58 -7.00
N VAL A 77 12.09 9.78 -6.61
CA VAL A 77 11.13 9.98 -5.52
C VAL A 77 9.72 9.57 -5.96
N MET A 78 9.35 9.86 -7.21
CA MET A 78 8.01 9.63 -7.76
C MET A 78 7.84 8.23 -8.38
N VAL A 79 8.83 7.33 -8.27
CA VAL A 79 8.75 5.96 -8.80
C VAL A 79 7.58 5.15 -8.22
N SER A 80 7.11 5.51 -7.03
CA SER A 80 5.95 4.88 -6.39
C SER A 80 4.61 5.36 -6.93
N ALA A 81 4.58 6.45 -7.70
CA ALA A 81 3.34 6.97 -8.27
C ALA A 81 2.77 6.00 -9.32
N PRO A 82 1.51 5.58 -9.21
CA PRO A 82 0.89 4.75 -10.23
C PRO A 82 0.79 5.50 -11.56
N PRO A 83 0.93 4.82 -12.72
CA PRO A 83 0.92 5.47 -14.03
C PRO A 83 -0.44 6.07 -14.40
N LEU A 84 -1.52 5.55 -13.82
CA LEU A 84 -2.89 6.03 -14.00
C LEU A 84 -3.61 6.04 -12.65
N ILE A 85 -4.33 7.12 -12.41
CA ILE A 85 -5.10 7.43 -11.21
C ILE A 85 -6.37 8.20 -11.63
N ALA A 86 -7.36 8.24 -10.76
CA ALA A 86 -8.56 9.06 -10.95
C ALA A 86 -8.96 9.74 -9.64
N TRP A 87 -9.67 10.85 -9.78
CA TRP A 87 -10.40 11.52 -8.70
C TRP A 87 -11.82 11.80 -9.17
N GLU A 88 -12.76 11.56 -8.27
CA GLU A 88 -14.16 11.87 -8.50
C GLU A 88 -14.69 12.62 -7.28
N TYR A 89 -15.40 13.70 -7.54
CA TYR A 89 -16.01 14.49 -6.48
C TYR A 89 -17.23 13.76 -5.93
N ASN A 90 -17.30 13.64 -4.60
CA ASN A 90 -18.43 13.03 -3.90
C ASN A 90 -18.82 11.63 -4.42
N HIS A 91 -17.83 10.81 -4.78
CA HIS A 91 -18.06 9.42 -5.19
C HIS A 91 -18.78 8.65 -4.07
N VAL A 92 -19.92 8.05 -4.41
CA VAL A 92 -20.73 7.22 -3.51
C VAL A 92 -20.57 5.77 -3.91
N VAL A 93 -20.18 4.93 -2.95
CA VAL A 93 -20.12 3.48 -3.13
C VAL A 93 -21.49 2.86 -2.89
N GLU A 94 -21.82 1.81 -3.63
CA GLU A 94 -23.09 1.09 -3.49
C GLU A 94 -23.16 0.32 -2.17
N ASP A 95 -24.33 0.30 -1.54
CA ASP A 95 -24.56 -0.43 -0.30
C ASP A 95 -24.47 -1.95 -0.51
N GLY A 96 -23.76 -2.64 0.36
CA GLY A 96 -23.48 -4.08 0.29
C GLY A 96 -22.35 -4.47 -0.66
N SER A 97 -21.78 -3.51 -1.41
CA SER A 97 -20.74 -3.78 -2.40
C SER A 97 -19.38 -4.14 -1.78
N ASP A 98 -18.49 -4.72 -2.58
CA ASP A 98 -17.12 -5.01 -2.13
C ASP A 98 -16.31 -3.74 -1.89
N GLU A 99 -16.61 -2.66 -2.61
CA GLU A 99 -16.07 -1.32 -2.40
C GLU A 99 -16.47 -0.77 -1.02
N GLN A 100 -17.73 -0.93 -0.61
CA GLN A 100 -18.18 -0.54 0.72
C GLN A 100 -17.44 -1.32 1.82
N LYS A 101 -17.32 -2.64 1.68
CA LYS A 101 -16.58 -3.49 2.63
C LYS A 101 -15.13 -3.02 2.78
N LEU A 102 -14.44 -2.71 1.67
CA LEU A 102 -13.09 -2.16 1.71
C LEU A 102 -13.06 -0.83 2.46
N MET A 103 -14.00 0.07 2.19
CA MET A 103 -14.07 1.37 2.85
C MET A 103 -14.29 1.27 4.36
N GLU A 104 -15.07 0.31 4.82
CA GLU A 104 -15.28 0.05 6.25
C GLU A 104 -13.98 -0.40 6.93
N ILE A 105 -13.27 -1.36 6.34
CA ILE A 105 -11.98 -1.85 6.85
C ILE A 105 -10.94 -0.72 6.92
N LEU A 106 -10.90 0.15 5.91
CA LEU A 106 -9.96 1.28 5.88
C LEU A 106 -10.29 2.36 6.92
N LYS A 107 -11.58 2.54 7.26
CA LYS A 107 -12.01 3.45 8.33
C LYS A 107 -11.81 2.85 9.73
N LYS A 108 -11.98 1.52 9.85
CA LYS A 108 -11.89 0.76 11.09
C LYS A 108 -11.02 -0.49 10.85
N PRO A 109 -9.69 -0.37 11.04
CA PRO A 109 -8.79 -1.50 10.86
C PRO A 109 -9.16 -2.69 11.75
N ILE A 110 -8.98 -3.90 11.23
CA ILE A 110 -9.30 -5.17 11.90
C ILE A 110 -8.04 -6.00 12.15
N SER A 111 -8.14 -7.00 13.03
CA SER A 111 -7.11 -8.04 13.15
C SER A 111 -7.22 -9.04 12.00
N TRP A 112 -6.10 -9.35 11.36
CA TRP A 112 -6.02 -10.31 10.25
C TRP A 112 -5.52 -11.70 10.68
N ILE A 113 -4.98 -11.77 11.89
CA ILE A 113 -4.49 -13.00 12.54
C ILE A 113 -5.10 -13.07 13.93
N GLU A 114 -5.28 -14.29 14.44
CA GLU A 114 -5.70 -14.56 15.81
C GLU A 114 -4.55 -14.34 16.82
#